data_AF-A0A1E3SI80-F1
#
_entry.id   AF-A0A1E3SI80-F1
#
_cell.length_a   1.000
_cell.length_b   1.000
_cell.length_c   1.000
_cell.angle_alpha   90.00
_cell.angle_beta   90.00
_cell.angle_gamma   90.00
#
_symmetry.space_group_name_H-M   'P 1'
#
loop_
_entity.id
_entity.type
_entity.pdbx_description
1 polymer ?
#
loop_
_entity_poly.entity_id
_entity_poly.type
_entity_poly.pdbx_seq_one_letter_code
_entity_poly.pdbx_strand_id
1 'polypeptide(L)'
;MVNVTRTQRHDAGNRSLIEDALGHVREAAPVGWQRVRVEFISAADPPFARGWAVVGSDTLPVPVLPEAIELLMEFQRRAIEGDGAGFRKVIAECDCAEDLKVHTVPAQASGRTPGSGGERGGKLRRIWSRR
;
A
#
# COMPACT_ATOMS: atom_id res chain seq x y z
N MET A 1 35.65 1.61 13.55
CA MET A 1 34.42 2.43 13.48
C MET A 1 33.28 1.52 13.04
N VAL A 2 32.32 1.27 13.92
CA VAL A 2 31.15 0.43 13.60
C VAL A 2 30.06 1.30 12.99
N ASN A 3 29.82 1.16 11.68
CA ASN A 3 28.66 1.78 11.04
C ASN A 3 27.42 0.98 11.46
N VAL A 4 26.72 1.48 12.47
CA VAL A 4 25.42 0.94 12.87
C VAL A 4 24.38 1.44 11.87
N THR A 5 23.99 0.59 10.92
CA THR A 5 22.88 0.80 9.98
C THR A 5 21.58 0.94 10.77
N ARG A 6 21.26 2.16 11.18
CA ARG A 6 20.07 2.50 11.96
C ARG A 6 18.89 2.71 11.01
N THR A 7 18.40 1.64 10.38
CA THR A 7 17.15 1.70 9.58
C THR A 7 16.43 0.33 9.51
N GLN A 8 16.49 -0.49 10.57
CA GLN A 8 15.88 -1.84 10.55
C GLN A 8 14.81 -2.11 11.61
N ARG A 9 14.64 -1.23 12.62
CA ARG A 9 13.61 -1.45 13.67
C ARG A 9 12.22 -0.91 13.34
N HIS A 10 12.11 0.10 12.47
CA HIS A 10 10.80 0.65 12.08
C HIS A 10 10.07 -0.22 11.06
N ASP A 11 10.81 -0.93 10.21
CA ASP A 11 10.24 -1.77 9.15
C ASP A 11 9.64 -3.08 9.70
N ALA A 12 10.32 -3.71 10.67
CA ALA A 12 9.88 -4.97 11.28
C ALA A 12 8.55 -4.84 12.03
N GLY A 13 8.37 -3.77 12.83
CA GLY A 13 7.13 -3.56 13.58
C GLY A 13 5.94 -3.18 12.72
N ASN A 14 6.19 -2.66 11.51
CA ASN A 14 5.18 -2.34 10.53
C ASN A 14 4.72 -3.58 9.77
N ARG A 15 5.67 -4.47 9.43
CA ARG A 15 5.36 -5.75 8.79
C ARG A 15 4.51 -6.66 9.68
N SER A 16 4.82 -6.73 10.98
CA SER A 16 4.05 -7.55 11.92
C SER A 16 2.58 -7.14 12.01
N LEU A 17 2.25 -5.85 11.87
CA LEU A 17 0.84 -5.39 11.86
C LEU A 17 0.08 -5.92 10.63
N ILE A 18 0.74 -6.00 9.49
CA ILE A 18 0.15 -6.49 8.23
C ILE A 18 -0.01 -8.01 8.29
N GLU A 19 0.99 -8.71 8.83
CA GLU A 19 0.96 -10.15 9.03
C GLU A 19 -0.18 -10.55 9.98
N ASP A 20 -0.35 -9.81 11.08
CA ASP A 20 -1.43 -10.04 12.06
C ASP A 20 -2.81 -9.77 11.45
N ALA A 21 -2.96 -8.65 10.72
CA ALA A 21 -4.20 -8.33 10.00
C ALA A 21 -4.56 -9.39 8.95
N LEU A 22 -3.56 -9.92 8.23
CA LEU A 22 -3.78 -11.03 7.29
C LEU A 22 -4.09 -12.34 8.00
N GLY A 23 -3.54 -12.57 9.19
CA GLY A 23 -3.88 -13.71 10.04
C GLY A 23 -5.39 -13.78 10.27
N HIS A 24 -6.00 -12.67 10.67
CA HIS A 24 -7.46 -12.57 10.87
C HIS A 24 -8.25 -12.86 9.59
N VAL A 25 -7.82 -12.37 8.43
CA VAL A 25 -8.52 -12.63 7.17
C VAL A 25 -8.33 -14.07 6.69
N ARG A 26 -7.17 -14.68 6.96
CA ARG A 26 -6.87 -16.08 6.65
C ARG A 26 -7.73 -17.03 7.49
N GLU A 27 -7.93 -16.73 8.77
CA GLU A 27 -8.83 -17.51 9.65
C GLU A 27 -10.27 -17.50 9.14
N ALA A 28 -10.69 -16.40 8.52
CA ALA A 28 -12.02 -16.26 7.92
C ALA A 28 -12.10 -16.81 6.48
N ALA A 29 -10.99 -17.25 5.89
CA ALA A 29 -10.95 -17.68 4.50
C ALA A 29 -11.62 -19.05 4.32
N PRO A 30 -12.32 -19.27 3.19
CA PRO A 30 -12.94 -20.56 2.88
C PRO A 30 -11.89 -21.67 2.79
N VAL A 31 -12.27 -22.89 3.20
CA VAL A 31 -11.41 -24.08 3.11
C VAL A 31 -10.95 -24.29 1.66
N GLY A 32 -9.66 -24.56 1.47
CA GLY A 32 -9.06 -24.77 0.15
C GLY A 32 -8.66 -23.49 -0.58
N TRP A 33 -8.57 -22.35 0.14
CA TRP A 33 -7.99 -21.13 -0.42
C TRP A 33 -6.52 -21.34 -0.84
N GLN A 34 -6.15 -20.75 -1.97
CA GLN A 34 -4.80 -20.73 -2.52
C GLN A 34 -4.13 -19.37 -2.30
N ARG A 35 -4.93 -18.30 -2.35
CA ARG A 35 -4.44 -16.93 -2.11
C ARG A 35 -5.49 -16.11 -1.40
N VAL A 36 -5.08 -15.34 -0.39
CA VAL A 36 -5.89 -14.33 0.26
C VAL A 36 -5.35 -12.95 -0.10
N ARG A 37 -6.25 -12.03 -0.43
CA ARG A 37 -5.94 -10.64 -0.72
C ARG A 37 -6.76 -9.74 0.18
N VAL A 38 -6.12 -8.78 0.81
CA VAL A 38 -6.75 -7.70 1.56
C VAL A 38 -6.40 -6.39 0.90
N GLU A 39 -7.42 -5.58 0.67
CA GLU A 39 -7.28 -4.21 0.19
C GLU A 39 -7.85 -3.24 1.20
N PHE A 40 -7.00 -2.37 1.72
CA PHE A 40 -7.36 -1.31 2.65
C PHE A 40 -7.30 0.03 1.96
N ILE A 41 -8.35 0.84 2.11
CA ILE A 41 -8.46 2.17 1.53
C ILE A 41 -8.59 3.17 2.69
N SER A 42 -7.46 3.77 3.05
CA SER A 42 -7.34 4.80 4.09
C SER A 42 -7.91 6.16 3.66
N ALA A 43 -8.00 6.42 2.36
CA ALA A 43 -8.51 7.67 1.80
C ALA A 43 -10.05 7.75 1.77
N ALA A 44 -10.75 6.67 2.13
CA ALA A 44 -12.20 6.65 2.23
C ALA A 44 -12.66 7.19 3.60
N ASP A 45 -13.86 7.79 3.65
CA ASP A 45 -14.51 8.24 4.88
C ASP A 45 -15.84 7.50 5.06
N PRO A 46 -15.94 6.51 5.98
CA PRO A 46 -14.87 5.99 6.84
C PRO A 46 -13.86 5.08 6.09
N PRO A 47 -12.64 4.88 6.62
CA PRO A 47 -11.69 3.91 6.09
C PRO A 47 -12.31 2.51 6.05
N PHE A 48 -12.08 1.77 4.97
CA PHE A 48 -12.62 0.41 4.85
C PHE A 48 -11.60 -0.55 4.25
N ALA A 49 -11.80 -1.83 4.56
CA ALA A 49 -11.04 -2.93 4.01
C ALA A 49 -11.95 -3.92 3.26
N ARG A 50 -11.39 -4.59 2.25
CA ARG A 50 -12.05 -5.68 1.52
C ARG A 50 -11.11 -6.87 1.42
N GLY A 51 -11.64 -8.06 1.71
CA GLY A 51 -10.93 -9.32 1.63
C GLY A 51 -11.47 -10.18 0.49
N TRP A 52 -10.57 -10.91 -0.17
CA TRP A 52 -10.92 -11.94 -1.14
C TRP A 52 -10.01 -13.15 -0.95
N ALA A 53 -10.56 -14.34 -1.19
CA ALA A 53 -9.81 -15.58 -1.28
C ALA A 53 -10.00 -16.20 -2.66
N VAL A 54 -8.92 -16.70 -3.24
CA VAL A 54 -8.95 -17.52 -4.45
C VAL A 54 -9.09 -18.98 -4.04
N VAL A 55 -10.15 -19.65 -4.48
CA VAL A 55 -10.42 -21.07 -4.24
C VAL A 55 -10.63 -21.74 -5.60
N GLY A 56 -9.71 -22.62 -6.01
CA GLY A 56 -9.71 -23.14 -7.38
C GLY A 56 -9.60 -22.01 -8.43
N SER A 57 -10.65 -21.86 -9.25
CA SER A 57 -10.77 -20.78 -10.25
C SER A 57 -11.64 -19.61 -9.78
N ASP A 58 -12.25 -19.73 -8.61
CA ASP A 58 -13.20 -18.77 -8.07
C ASP A 58 -12.52 -17.76 -7.14
N THR A 59 -13.02 -16.53 -7.14
CA THR A 59 -12.63 -15.50 -6.17
C THR A 59 -13.82 -15.22 -5.28
N LEU A 60 -13.71 -15.58 -4.01
CA LEU A 60 -14.77 -15.46 -3.01
C LEU A 60 -14.48 -14.28 -2.08
N PRO A 61 -15.49 -13.48 -1.71
CA PRO A 61 -15.31 -12.42 -0.72
C PRO A 61 -15.04 -13.04 0.66
N VAL A 62 -14.12 -12.42 1.41
CA VAL A 62 -13.78 -12.81 2.78
C VAL A 62 -14.06 -11.64 3.71
N PRO A 63 -14.77 -11.84 4.83
CA PRO A 63 -15.01 -10.76 5.78
C PRO A 63 -13.68 -10.30 6.38
N VAL A 64 -13.48 -8.98 6.43
CA VAL A 64 -12.36 -8.38 7.15
C VAL A 64 -12.87 -7.98 8.52
N LEU A 65 -12.30 -8.59 9.56
CA LEU A 65 -12.68 -8.29 10.94
C LEU A 65 -12.30 -6.85 11.31
N PRO A 66 -13.07 -6.18 12.19
CA PRO A 66 -12.73 -4.85 12.68
C PRO A 66 -11.31 -4.75 13.24
N GLU A 67 -10.84 -5.79 13.93
CA GLU A 67 -9.47 -5.89 14.47
C GLU A 67 -8.41 -5.73 13.37
N ALA A 68 -8.62 -6.36 12.21
CA ALA A 68 -7.72 -6.22 11.07
C ALA A 68 -7.72 -4.78 10.50
N ILE A 69 -8.87 -4.10 10.53
CA ILE A 69 -8.97 -2.69 10.11
C ILE A 69 -8.20 -1.80 11.09
N GLU A 70 -8.30 -2.05 12.39
CA GLU A 70 -7.57 -1.30 13.43
C GLU A 70 -6.04 -1.43 13.26
N LEU A 71 -5.55 -2.65 12.98
CA LEU A 71 -4.13 -2.90 12.69
C LEU A 71 -3.64 -2.16 11.43
N LEU A 72 -4.48 -2.11 10.39
CA LEU A 72 -4.17 -1.40 9.13
C LEU A 72 -4.21 0.13 9.32
N MET A 73 -5.08 0.64 10.20
CA MET A 73 -5.09 2.05 10.61
C MET A 73 -3.86 2.41 11.45
N GLU A 74 -3.44 1.54 12.36
CA GLU A 74 -2.20 1.73 13.12
C GLU A 74 -0.97 1.72 12.20
N PHE A 75 -0.95 0.83 11.20
CA PHE A 75 0.09 0.84 10.18
C PHE A 75 0.11 2.16 9.40
N GLN A 76 -1.07 2.74 9.09
CA GLN A 76 -1.17 4.06 8.43
C GLN A 76 -0.63 5.17 9.31
N ARG A 77 -0.98 5.17 10.60
CA ARG A 77 -0.50 6.16 11.56
C ARG A 77 1.03 6.12 11.66
N ARG A 78 1.63 4.94 11.79
CA ARG A 78 3.09 4.76 11.85
C ARG A 78 3.78 5.15 10.55
N ALA A 79 3.16 4.92 9.40
CA ALA A 79 3.70 5.38 8.12
C ALA A 79 3.73 6.91 8.02
N ILE A 80 2.67 7.59 8.49
CA ILE A 80 2.62 9.06 8.57
C ILE A 80 3.71 9.60 9.50
N GLU A 81 3.89 9.00 10.68
CA GLU A 81 4.91 9.39 11.65
C GLU A 81 6.35 9.17 11.14
N GLY A 82 6.57 8.16 10.29
CA GLY A 82 7.88 7.80 9.76
C GLY A 82 8.33 8.59 8.53
N ASP A 83 7.49 8.69 7.50
CA ASP A 83 7.84 9.23 6.17
C ASP A 83 7.20 10.60 5.88
N GLY A 84 6.33 11.08 6.79
CA GLY A 84 5.59 12.34 6.63
C GLY A 84 4.45 12.28 5.60
N ALA A 85 4.31 11.16 4.88
CA ALA A 85 3.19 10.87 3.99
C ALA A 85 2.64 9.47 4.27
N GLY A 86 1.34 9.39 4.53
CA GLY A 86 0.64 8.10 4.62
C GLY A 86 0.45 7.44 3.25
N PHE A 87 -0.18 6.28 3.24
CA PHE A 87 -0.65 5.64 2.02
C PHE A 87 -2.13 5.98 1.78
N ARG A 88 -2.57 5.93 0.51
CA ARG A 88 -4.00 6.02 0.13
C ARG A 88 -4.66 4.64 0.08
N LYS A 89 -3.86 3.61 -0.14
CA LYS A 89 -4.30 2.23 -0.32
C LYS A 89 -3.17 1.26 0.01
N VAL A 90 -3.51 0.16 0.67
CA VAL A 90 -2.61 -0.98 0.90
C VAL A 90 -3.26 -2.20 0.28
N ILE A 91 -2.49 -2.96 -0.47
CA ILE A 91 -2.87 -4.29 -0.93
C ILE A 91 -1.89 -5.27 -0.27
N ALA A 92 -2.40 -6.19 0.52
CA ALA A 92 -1.64 -7.26 1.11
C ALA A 92 -2.14 -8.58 0.54
N GLU A 93 -1.25 -9.40 0.02
CA GLU A 93 -1.55 -10.70 -0.58
C GLU A 93 -0.72 -11.77 0.10
N CYS A 94 -1.36 -12.86 0.50
CA CYS A 94 -0.72 -14.02 1.09
C CYS A 94 -1.14 -15.27 0.31
N ASP A 95 -0.16 -16.05 -0.13
CA ASP A 95 -0.40 -17.34 -0.79
C ASP A 95 -0.40 -18.49 0.24
N CYS A 96 -0.91 -19.67 -0.14
CA CYS A 96 -0.90 -20.87 0.70
C CYS A 96 0.52 -21.33 1.08
N ALA A 97 1.55 -20.89 0.35
CA ALA A 97 2.95 -21.05 0.71
C ALA A 97 3.45 -20.06 1.78
N GLU A 98 2.55 -19.26 2.36
CA GLU A 98 2.85 -18.18 3.32
C GLU A 98 3.76 -17.07 2.75
N ASP A 99 3.82 -16.97 1.42
CA ASP A 99 4.50 -15.86 0.74
C ASP A 99 3.65 -14.59 0.83
N LEU A 100 4.16 -13.61 1.57
CA LEU A 100 3.52 -12.32 1.78
C LEU A 100 4.04 -11.27 0.81
N LYS A 101 3.14 -10.67 0.04
CA LYS A 101 3.38 -9.50 -0.79
C LYS A 101 2.57 -8.32 -0.28
N VAL A 102 3.26 -7.20 -0.05
CA VAL A 102 2.62 -5.96 0.39
C VAL A 102 2.92 -4.87 -0.64
N HIS A 103 1.85 -4.26 -1.13
CA HIS A 103 1.90 -3.14 -2.06
C HIS A 103 1.19 -1.94 -1.45
N THR A 104 1.94 -0.91 -1.10
CA THR A 104 1.40 0.37 -0.65
C THR A 104 1.34 1.35 -1.82
N VAL A 105 0.20 2.01 -1.97
CA VAL A 105 0.04 3.14 -2.88
C VAL A 105 0.16 4.41 -2.04
N PRO A 106 1.22 5.22 -2.23
CA PRO A 106 1.41 6.42 -1.43
C PRO A 106 0.26 7.41 -1.66
N ALA A 107 -0.16 8.11 -0.61
CA ALA A 107 -0.97 9.31 -0.79
C ALA A 107 -0.06 10.32 -1.48
N GLN A 108 -0.29 10.62 -2.76
CA GLN A 108 0.61 11.52 -3.48
C GLN A 108 0.76 12.83 -2.71
N ALA A 109 1.98 13.14 -2.30
CA ALA A 109 2.34 14.52 -2.00
C ALA A 109 2.22 15.27 -3.33
N SER A 110 1.11 15.97 -3.54
CA SER A 110 1.07 17.00 -4.59
C SER A 110 2.21 17.97 -4.31
N GLY A 111 3.29 17.87 -5.08
CA GLY A 111 4.40 18.81 -5.01
C GLY A 111 5.80 18.22 -5.00
N ARG A 112 6.16 17.42 -5.99
CA ARG A 112 7.52 17.52 -6.55
C ARG A 112 7.54 17.01 -7.98
N THR A 113 7.32 17.91 -8.93
CA THR A 113 7.93 17.76 -10.26
C THR A 113 9.44 17.71 -10.01
N PRO A 114 10.16 16.61 -10.30
CA PRO A 114 11.59 16.72 -10.44
C PRO A 114 11.81 17.65 -11.62
N GLY A 115 12.32 18.85 -11.35
CA GLY A 115 12.80 19.75 -12.39
C GLY A 115 13.83 18.98 -13.20
N SER A 116 13.39 18.49 -14.35
CA SER A 116 14.26 17.88 -15.34
C SER A 116 15.08 19.02 -15.94
N GLY A 117 16.31 19.15 -15.46
CA GLY A 117 17.33 19.93 -16.13
C GLY A 117 17.75 19.27 -17.43
N GLY A 118 17.86 20.08 -18.49
CA GLY A 118 18.20 19.69 -19.86
C GLY A 118 17.03 20.05 -20.78
N GLU A 119 17.13 20.90 -21.79
CA GLU A 119 18.24 21.20 -22.67
C GLU A 119 18.04 22.56 -23.36
N ARG A 120 19.17 23.24 -23.57
CA ARG A 120 19.57 23.95 -24.80
C ARG A 120 18.47 24.47 -25.73
N GLY A 121 18.47 25.80 -25.89
CA GLY A 121 18.72 26.44 -27.18
C GLY A 121 17.62 26.36 -28.25
N GLY A 122 17.16 27.53 -28.69
CA GLY A 122 16.53 27.63 -30.00
C GLY A 122 15.41 28.65 -30.08
N LYS A 123 15.74 29.83 -30.63
CA LYS A 123 14.78 30.75 -31.26
C LYS A 123 13.76 29.96 -32.10
N LEU A 124 12.49 30.39 -32.09
CA LEU A 124 11.81 30.94 -33.27
C LEU A 124 10.37 31.42 -32.94
N ARG A 125 10.27 32.75 -32.85
CA ARG A 125 9.21 33.65 -33.36
C ARG A 125 7.80 33.06 -33.53
N ARG A 126 6.88 33.55 -32.68
CA ARG A 126 5.43 33.60 -32.98
C ARG A 126 5.20 34.51 -34.19
N ILE A 127 4.78 33.92 -35.31
CA ILE A 127 4.21 34.62 -36.46
C ILE A 127 2.69 34.44 -36.33
N TRP A 128 1.96 35.51 -36.03
CA TRP A 128 0.52 35.52 -36.15
C TRP A 128 0.17 35.77 -37.62
N SER A 129 -0.61 34.89 -38.22
CA SER A 129 -1.28 35.16 -39.49
C SER A 129 -2.62 34.42 -39.58
N ARG A 130 -3.65 35.25 -39.71
CA ARG A 130 -4.97 35.06 -40.35
C ARG A 130 -5.97 34.14 -39.66
N ARG A 131 -7.11 34.73 -39.27
CA ARG A 131 -8.19 34.97 -40.24
C ARG A 131 -8.89 36.29 -39.97
#